data_AF-A0A7N8WVV0-F1
#
_entry.id   AF-A0A7N8WVV0-F1
#
_cell.length_a   1.000
_cell.length_b   1.000
_cell.length_c   1.000
_cell.angle_alpha   90.00
_cell.angle_beta   90.00
_cell.angle_gamma   90.00
#
_symmetry.space_group_name_H-M   'P 1'
#
loop_
_entity.id
_entity.type
_entity.pdbx_description
1 polymer ?
#
loop_
_entity_poly.entity_id
_entity_poly.type
_entity_poly.pdbx_seq_one_letter_code
_entity_poly.pdbx_strand_id
1 'polypeptide(L)'
;MILIGLCLFQDCPSRQEIQGSLKQVQKLLSAHEASYLQSLRNLKKKINLLQSNAGRQASKAINSTCMKLDAPVNGRKLGKSHSIGHEVHFLCDPGYELVGSESRICQENLIWSGQQPTCRDINECASSPCLNGGTCMDEVNQFSCVCAKGWAGATCQMHSMNTDTYECELFHNGQAGRLCLHACVNTAGGYRCSCPVGYDVTQDGRSCRDIDECATRQNNCTNDQMCINTYGGFQCVRVDCPKIPNATYVKTSPMRCERNPCPVDNKACSQAPNSFSYHYLAVVSNLSAPRVMFRVSALRQMGDTLRFSLLGGRQARRHFTVQRSDRLTGQLMLVSPVQGPATLEAEVEMSELERRVHLGKYITKVTMFVSQYEF
;
A
#
# COMPACT_ATOMS: atom_id res chain seq x y z
N MET A 1 -13.96 12.61 -5.64
CA MET A 1 -13.40 11.40 -4.98
C MET A 1 -12.21 10.82 -5.76
N ILE A 2 -11.35 11.67 -6.33
CA ILE A 2 -10.12 11.26 -7.03
C ILE A 2 -9.07 12.30 -6.64
N LEU A 3 -8.54 12.24 -5.41
CA LEU A 3 -7.45 13.11 -4.93
C LEU A 3 -6.91 12.64 -3.56
N ILE A 4 -6.75 11.32 -3.36
CA ILE A 4 -6.10 10.76 -2.15
C ILE A 4 -5.04 9.71 -2.54
N GLY A 5 -4.33 9.92 -3.66
CA GLY A 5 -3.52 8.87 -4.28
C GLY A 5 -2.02 9.10 -4.44
N LEU A 6 -1.47 10.26 -4.04
CA LEU A 6 -0.05 10.56 -4.24
C LEU A 6 0.48 11.39 -3.06
N CYS A 7 1.11 10.73 -2.08
CA CYS A 7 1.93 11.39 -1.07
C CYS A 7 2.83 10.35 -0.36
N LEU A 8 3.94 9.97 -1.00
CA LEU A 8 5.07 9.34 -0.34
C LEU A 8 6.30 10.12 -0.80
N PHE A 9 7.01 10.73 0.16
CA PHE A 9 8.15 11.66 0.02
C PHE A 9 7.84 13.16 -0.10
N GLN A 10 6.94 13.69 0.74
CA GLN A 10 7.06 15.02 1.39
C GLN A 10 5.90 15.19 2.38
N ASP A 11 6.14 15.88 3.50
CA ASP A 11 5.16 16.11 4.58
C ASP A 11 3.78 16.48 4.03
N CYS A 12 2.81 15.58 4.19
CA CYS A 12 1.48 15.75 3.63
C CYS A 12 0.57 16.46 4.66
N PRO A 13 -0.03 17.61 4.33
CA PRO A 13 -0.83 18.39 5.27
C PRO A 13 -2.09 17.62 5.70
N SER A 14 -2.47 17.76 6.96
CA SER A 14 -3.58 17.01 7.55
C SER A 14 -4.91 17.35 6.84
N ARG A 15 -5.87 16.41 6.83
CA ARG A 15 -7.21 16.64 6.24
C ARG A 15 -7.90 17.90 6.81
N GLN A 16 -7.59 18.25 8.06
CA GLN A 16 -8.07 19.46 8.71
C GLN A 16 -7.38 20.72 8.19
N GLU A 17 -6.07 20.68 7.93
CA GLU A 17 -5.33 21.79 7.31
C GLU A 17 -5.81 22.07 5.89
N ILE A 18 -6.05 21.03 5.09
CA ILE A 18 -6.56 21.19 3.72
C ILE A 18 -7.97 21.81 3.72
N GLN A 19 -8.84 21.36 4.64
CA GLN A 19 -10.18 21.96 4.79
C GLN A 19 -10.13 23.41 5.32
N GLY A 20 -9.18 23.72 6.20
CA GLY A 20 -8.93 25.09 6.67
C GLY A 20 -8.50 26.00 5.52
N SER A 21 -7.52 25.58 4.73
CA SER A 21 -7.02 26.30 3.57
C SER A 21 -8.10 26.50 2.49
N LEU A 22 -8.92 25.48 2.21
CA LEU A 22 -10.04 25.61 1.25
C LEU A 22 -11.08 26.62 1.71
N LYS A 23 -11.45 26.63 3.00
CA LYS A 23 -12.36 27.64 3.55
C LYS A 23 -11.76 29.04 3.48
N GLN A 24 -10.45 29.17 3.70
CA GLN A 24 -9.75 30.45 3.62
C GLN A 24 -9.69 30.98 2.18
N VAL A 25 -9.38 30.11 1.20
CA VAL A 25 -9.42 30.45 -0.23
C VAL A 25 -10.83 30.84 -0.66
N GLN A 26 -11.85 30.09 -0.25
CA GLN A 26 -13.25 30.41 -0.59
C GLN A 26 -13.72 31.73 0.01
N LYS A 27 -13.23 32.08 1.22
CA LYS A 27 -13.50 33.37 1.86
C LYS A 27 -12.77 34.52 1.15
N LEU A 28 -11.53 34.31 0.70
CA LEU A 28 -10.80 35.31 -0.08
C LEU A 28 -11.44 35.52 -1.46
N LEU A 29 -11.86 34.44 -2.12
CA LEU A 29 -12.51 34.50 -3.42
C LEU A 29 -13.83 35.27 -3.36
N SER A 30 -14.67 34.95 -2.36
CA SER A 30 -15.94 35.65 -2.15
C SER A 30 -15.76 37.13 -1.75
N ALA A 31 -14.71 37.44 -0.96
CA ALA A 31 -14.36 38.83 -0.66
C ALA A 31 -13.88 39.59 -1.92
N HIS A 32 -13.11 38.94 -2.78
CA HIS A 32 -12.64 39.54 -4.02
C HIS A 32 -13.78 39.76 -5.02
N GLU A 33 -14.69 38.79 -5.16
CA GLU A 33 -15.91 38.90 -5.96
C GLU A 33 -16.81 40.05 -5.47
N ALA A 34 -17.01 40.15 -4.16
CA ALA A 34 -17.78 41.25 -3.57
C ALA A 34 -17.14 42.62 -3.83
N SER A 35 -15.81 42.72 -3.71
CA SER A 35 -15.06 43.95 -3.99
C SER A 35 -15.13 44.34 -5.46
N TYR A 36 -15.00 43.36 -6.37
CA TYR A 36 -15.11 43.58 -7.81
C TYR A 36 -16.52 44.05 -8.21
N LEU A 37 -17.56 43.38 -7.71
CA LEU A 37 -18.95 43.78 -7.93
C LEU A 37 -19.25 45.18 -7.36
N GLN A 38 -18.68 45.51 -6.20
CA GLN A 38 -18.82 46.84 -5.61
C GLN A 38 -18.12 47.91 -6.46
N SER A 39 -16.94 47.59 -7.00
CA SER A 39 -16.21 48.47 -7.91
C SER A 39 -16.98 48.72 -9.20
N LEU A 40 -17.59 47.67 -9.78
CA LEU A 40 -18.49 47.79 -10.94
C LEU A 40 -19.73 48.63 -10.63
N ARG A 41 -20.35 48.47 -9.46
CA ARG A 41 -21.49 49.32 -9.03
C ARG A 41 -21.08 50.78 -8.90
N ASN A 42 -19.91 51.05 -8.32
CA ASN A 42 -19.37 52.40 -8.19
C ASN A 42 -19.05 53.02 -9.55
N LEU A 43 -18.47 52.23 -10.47
CA LEU A 43 -18.20 52.64 -11.84
C LEU A 43 -19.50 52.96 -12.58
N LYS A 44 -20.53 52.11 -12.46
CA LYS A 44 -21.86 52.33 -13.03
C LYS A 44 -22.52 53.59 -12.48
N LYS A 45 -22.40 53.86 -11.17
CA LYS A 45 -22.86 55.12 -10.55
C LYS A 45 -22.11 56.33 -11.10
N LYS A 46 -20.78 56.25 -11.26
CA LYS A 46 -19.98 57.32 -11.88
C LYS A 46 -20.37 57.56 -13.34
N ILE A 47 -20.59 56.50 -14.13
CA ILE A 47 -21.06 56.59 -15.52
C ILE A 47 -22.43 57.28 -15.58
N ASN A 48 -23.36 56.90 -14.71
CA ASN A 48 -24.68 57.54 -14.65
C ASN A 48 -24.58 59.03 -14.25
N LEU A 49 -23.66 59.38 -13.34
CA LEU A 49 -23.40 60.77 -12.97
C LEU A 49 -22.79 61.58 -14.13
N LEU A 50 -21.88 60.98 -14.90
CA LEU A 50 -21.27 61.58 -16.09
C LEU A 50 -22.31 61.76 -17.20
N GLN A 51 -23.21 60.79 -17.39
CA GLN A 51 -24.34 60.89 -18.32
C GLN A 51 -25.34 61.97 -17.93
N SER A 52 -25.61 62.17 -16.63
CA SER A 52 -26.48 63.27 -16.17
C SER A 52 -25.85 64.66 -16.34
N ASN A 53 -24.51 64.75 -16.34
CA ASN A 53 -23.77 66.00 -16.55
C ASN A 53 -23.50 66.31 -18.03
N ALA A 54 -23.65 65.33 -18.94
CA ALA A 54 -23.43 65.51 -20.38
C ALA A 54 -24.49 66.39 -21.09
N GLY A 55 -25.49 66.90 -20.36
CA GLY A 55 -26.59 67.72 -20.89
C GLY A 55 -26.39 69.25 -20.88
N ARG A 56 -25.20 69.77 -20.58
CA ARG A 56 -24.96 71.23 -20.58
C ARG A 56 -23.60 71.62 -21.15
N GLN A 57 -23.48 71.52 -22.47
CA GLN A 57 -22.58 72.37 -23.27
C GLN A 57 -23.06 72.35 -24.72
N ALA A 58 -23.94 73.28 -25.06
CA ALA A 58 -24.20 73.63 -26.45
C ALA A 58 -23.17 74.69 -26.87
N SER A 59 -22.02 74.25 -27.36
CA SER A 59 -21.15 75.11 -28.16
C SER A 59 -21.64 75.08 -29.61
N LYS A 60 -21.80 76.27 -30.19
CA LYS A 60 -22.18 76.52 -31.60
C LYS A 60 -21.44 75.56 -32.53
N ALA A 61 -22.18 74.88 -33.39
CA ALA A 61 -21.64 74.04 -34.47
C ALA A 61 -20.85 74.90 -35.45
N ILE A 62 -19.52 74.87 -35.32
CA ILE A 62 -18.61 75.06 -36.44
C ILE A 62 -18.33 73.64 -36.96
N ASN A 63 -18.56 73.40 -38.25
CA ASN A 63 -18.34 72.11 -38.91
C ASN A 63 -16.85 71.77 -39.01
N SER A 64 -16.23 71.52 -37.87
CA SER A 64 -14.83 71.15 -37.72
C SER A 64 -14.77 69.83 -36.94
N THR A 65 -15.02 68.72 -37.64
CA THR A 65 -14.98 67.35 -37.10
C THR A 65 -13.83 66.55 -37.71
N CYS A 66 -13.17 65.71 -36.92
CA CYS A 66 -12.17 64.77 -37.42
C CYS A 66 -12.80 63.68 -38.31
N MET A 67 -11.97 63.00 -39.11
CA MET A 67 -12.41 61.87 -39.94
C MET A 67 -13.07 60.77 -39.11
N LYS A 68 -14.02 60.03 -39.70
CA LYS A 68 -14.66 58.89 -39.04
C LYS A 68 -13.63 57.76 -38.88
N LEU A 69 -13.45 57.28 -37.65
CA LEU A 69 -12.66 56.09 -37.36
C LEU A 69 -13.55 54.84 -37.38
N ASP A 70 -13.04 53.75 -37.93
CA ASP A 70 -13.68 52.44 -37.87
C ASP A 70 -13.15 51.61 -36.70
N ALA A 71 -13.91 50.60 -36.28
CA ALA A 71 -13.47 49.66 -35.26
C ALA A 71 -12.40 48.73 -35.86
N PRO A 72 -11.36 48.36 -35.08
CA PRO A 72 -10.42 47.34 -35.51
C PRO A 72 -11.13 46.00 -35.74
N VAL A 73 -10.63 45.20 -36.68
CA VAL A 73 -11.06 43.81 -36.85
C VAL A 73 -10.82 43.06 -35.54
N ASN A 74 -11.77 42.22 -35.10
CA ASN A 74 -11.77 41.56 -33.78
C ASN A 74 -11.68 42.55 -32.60
N GLY A 75 -12.33 43.71 -32.75
CA GLY A 75 -12.43 44.70 -31.70
C GLY A 75 -13.59 45.68 -31.88
N ARG A 76 -13.67 46.64 -30.96
CA ARG A 76 -14.80 47.56 -30.80
C ARG A 76 -14.30 48.98 -30.59
N LYS A 77 -15.04 49.93 -31.14
CA LYS A 77 -14.83 51.37 -30.95
C LYS A 77 -15.90 51.94 -30.02
N LEU A 78 -15.47 52.59 -28.94
CA LEU A 78 -16.34 53.26 -27.97
C LEU A 78 -16.25 54.78 -28.14
N GLY A 79 -17.35 55.40 -28.55
CA GLY A 79 -17.45 56.84 -28.83
C GLY A 79 -18.04 57.11 -30.22
N LYS A 80 -19.03 58.01 -30.27
CA LYS A 80 -19.77 58.36 -31.50
C LYS A 80 -19.48 59.78 -32.02
N SER A 81 -18.93 60.65 -31.16
CA SER A 81 -18.62 62.04 -31.48
C SER A 81 -17.24 62.16 -32.12
N HIS A 82 -17.12 63.03 -33.11
CA HIS A 82 -15.87 63.32 -33.82
C HIS A 82 -15.50 64.81 -33.73
N SER A 83 -16.13 65.55 -32.81
CA SER A 83 -15.85 66.97 -32.59
C SER A 83 -14.50 67.15 -31.90
N ILE A 84 -13.86 68.30 -32.12
CA ILE A 84 -12.61 68.67 -31.45
C ILE A 84 -12.74 68.50 -29.94
N GLY A 85 -11.76 67.86 -29.31
CA GLY A 85 -11.70 67.57 -27.88
C GLY A 85 -12.39 66.27 -27.43
N HIS A 86 -13.15 65.59 -28.30
CA HIS A 86 -13.71 64.28 -27.95
C HIS A 86 -12.67 63.15 -28.04
N GLU A 87 -12.74 62.24 -27.08
CA GLU A 87 -11.95 61.02 -27.00
C GLU A 87 -12.76 59.80 -27.43
N VAL A 88 -12.11 58.90 -28.15
CA VAL A 88 -12.64 57.61 -28.59
C VAL A 88 -11.71 56.52 -28.09
N HIS A 89 -12.28 55.48 -27.48
CA HIS A 89 -11.53 54.33 -26.96
C HIS A 89 -11.71 53.10 -27.83
N PHE A 90 -10.69 52.25 -27.87
CA PHE A 90 -10.68 51.00 -28.62
C PHE A 90 -10.47 49.83 -27.68
N LEU A 91 -11.17 48.73 -27.95
CA LEU A 91 -11.07 47.49 -27.19
C LEU A 91 -10.93 46.33 -28.17
N CYS A 92 -10.15 45.33 -27.83
CA CYS A 92 -10.10 44.08 -28.59
C CYS A 92 -11.06 43.05 -27.99
N ASP A 93 -11.57 42.14 -28.82
CA ASP A 93 -12.33 40.98 -28.36
C ASP A 93 -11.40 40.01 -27.58
N PRO A 94 -11.93 39.12 -26.72
CA PRO A 94 -11.11 38.17 -25.96
C PRO A 94 -10.22 37.32 -26.86
N GLY A 95 -8.97 37.10 -26.46
CA GLY A 95 -7.94 36.42 -27.26
C GLY A 95 -7.07 37.36 -28.11
N TYR A 96 -7.39 38.66 -28.15
CA TYR A 96 -6.63 39.65 -28.93
C TYR A 96 -6.03 40.74 -28.03
N GLU A 97 -4.80 41.15 -28.34
CA GLU A 97 -4.11 42.27 -27.72
C GLU A 97 -4.19 43.54 -28.59
N LEU A 98 -4.28 44.69 -27.93
CA LEU A 98 -4.32 45.99 -28.60
C LEU A 98 -2.91 46.48 -28.93
N VAL A 99 -2.64 46.66 -30.22
CA VAL A 99 -1.39 47.24 -30.73
C VAL A 99 -1.69 48.62 -31.33
N GLY A 100 -1.22 49.68 -30.69
CA GLY A 100 -1.43 51.07 -31.08
C GLY A 100 -1.93 51.93 -29.91
N SER A 101 -2.69 52.99 -30.20
CA SER A 101 -3.23 53.85 -29.15
C SER A 101 -4.58 53.35 -28.64
N GLU A 102 -4.67 53.04 -27.34
CA GLU A 102 -5.91 52.61 -26.65
C GLU A 102 -7.02 53.66 -26.76
N SER A 103 -6.64 54.94 -26.73
CA SER A 103 -7.55 56.06 -26.97
C SER A 103 -6.96 57.08 -27.93
N ARG A 104 -7.85 57.78 -28.63
CA ARG A 104 -7.50 58.83 -29.59
C ARG A 104 -8.40 60.03 -29.34
N ILE A 105 -7.82 61.23 -29.44
CA ILE A 105 -8.51 62.50 -29.20
C ILE A 105 -8.50 63.30 -30.51
N CYS A 106 -9.64 63.89 -30.87
CA CYS A 106 -9.74 64.77 -32.03
C CYS A 106 -9.10 66.12 -31.70
N GLN A 107 -7.99 66.47 -32.35
CA GLN A 107 -7.24 67.69 -32.08
C GLN A 107 -7.77 68.88 -32.91
N GLU A 108 -7.36 70.09 -32.54
CA GLU A 108 -7.78 71.34 -33.22
C GLU A 108 -7.40 71.37 -34.72
N ASN A 109 -6.36 70.62 -35.11
CA ASN A 109 -5.91 70.44 -36.49
C ASN A 109 -6.75 69.43 -37.31
N LEU A 110 -7.85 68.91 -36.74
CA LEU A 110 -8.74 67.91 -37.35
C LEU A 110 -8.09 66.52 -37.59
N ILE A 111 -6.99 66.23 -36.90
CA ILE A 111 -6.30 64.95 -36.95
C ILE A 111 -6.49 64.25 -35.60
N TRP A 112 -6.67 62.93 -35.65
CA TRP A 112 -6.71 62.10 -34.44
C TRP A 112 -5.32 61.90 -33.87
N SER A 113 -5.16 62.14 -32.57
CA SER A 113 -3.92 61.84 -31.86
C SER A 113 -3.60 60.34 -31.91
N GLY A 114 -2.32 60.00 -31.73
CA GLY A 114 -1.88 58.62 -31.62
C GLY A 114 -1.98 57.80 -32.92
N GLN A 115 -1.71 56.51 -32.79
CA GLN A 115 -1.69 55.55 -33.89
C GLN A 115 -3.01 54.78 -33.93
N GLN A 116 -3.50 54.46 -35.13
CA GLN A 116 -4.70 53.64 -35.29
C GLN A 116 -4.45 52.25 -34.68
N PRO A 117 -5.25 51.82 -33.68
CA PRO A 117 -5.03 50.53 -33.06
C PRO A 117 -5.49 49.40 -33.97
N THR A 118 -4.78 48.27 -33.83
CA THR A 118 -5.11 46.97 -34.43
C THR A 118 -5.18 45.93 -33.33
N CYS A 119 -6.01 44.91 -33.52
CA CYS A 119 -6.12 43.79 -32.59
C CYS A 119 -5.35 42.61 -33.18
N ARG A 120 -4.30 42.18 -32.47
CA ARG A 120 -3.47 41.04 -32.86
C ARG A 120 -3.82 39.85 -31.98
N ASP A 121 -3.91 38.68 -32.58
CA ASP A 121 -4.13 37.42 -31.87
C ASP A 121 -2.99 37.21 -30.85
N ILE A 122 -3.35 36.91 -29.61
CA ILE A 122 -2.38 36.59 -28.57
C ILE A 122 -1.89 35.18 -28.84
N ASN A 123 -0.58 34.95 -28.87
CA ASN A 123 -0.03 33.61 -29.04
C ASN A 123 0.11 32.94 -27.67
N GLU A 124 -0.86 32.10 -27.29
CA GLU A 124 -0.84 31.36 -26.02
C GLU A 124 0.31 30.34 -25.97
N CYS A 125 0.77 29.85 -27.13
CA CYS A 125 1.90 28.93 -27.24
C CYS A 125 3.28 29.56 -26.97
N ALA A 126 3.39 30.89 -26.93
CA ALA A 126 4.67 31.59 -26.68
C ALA A 126 5.27 31.24 -25.31
N SER A 127 4.43 30.84 -24.35
CA SER A 127 4.84 30.40 -23.01
C SER A 127 5.34 28.95 -22.95
N SER A 128 5.31 28.21 -24.07
CA SER A 128 5.61 26.77 -24.13
C SER A 128 4.82 25.93 -23.11
N PRO A 129 3.47 25.97 -23.13
CA PRO A 129 2.66 25.34 -22.08
C PRO A 129 2.61 23.81 -22.16
N CYS A 130 2.91 23.21 -23.31
CA CYS A 130 2.90 21.76 -23.49
C CYS A 130 4.19 21.12 -22.95
N LEU A 131 4.06 20.20 -22.01
CA LEU A 131 5.16 19.51 -21.37
C LEU A 131 5.54 18.22 -22.10
N ASN A 132 6.66 17.61 -21.72
CA ASN A 132 7.06 16.25 -22.12
C ASN A 132 7.10 16.00 -23.63
N GLY A 133 7.54 17.01 -24.39
CA GLY A 133 7.64 16.91 -25.86
C GLY A 133 6.31 17.01 -26.60
N GLY A 134 5.25 17.51 -25.96
CA GLY A 134 3.99 17.83 -26.62
C GLY A 134 4.12 19.01 -27.60
N THR A 135 3.35 18.98 -28.68
CA THR A 135 3.27 20.06 -29.68
C THR A 135 2.11 21.00 -29.34
N CYS A 136 2.39 22.29 -29.21
CA CYS A 136 1.39 23.32 -28.92
C CYS A 136 0.73 23.82 -30.21
N MET A 137 -0.60 23.95 -30.19
CA MET A 137 -1.41 24.55 -31.23
C MET A 137 -2.07 25.82 -30.67
N ASP A 138 -1.81 26.94 -31.36
CA ASP A 138 -2.33 28.26 -31.04
C ASP A 138 -3.79 28.36 -31.51
N GLU A 139 -4.69 28.78 -30.64
CA GLU A 139 -6.11 28.95 -30.93
C GLU A 139 -6.60 30.29 -30.36
N VAL A 140 -7.73 30.81 -30.83
CA VAL A 140 -8.21 32.11 -30.33
C VAL A 140 -8.62 31.98 -28.86
N ASN A 141 -7.93 32.73 -27.97
CA ASN A 141 -8.18 32.81 -26.53
C ASN A 141 -7.90 31.50 -25.76
N GLN A 142 -7.25 30.51 -26.37
CA GLN A 142 -6.90 29.23 -25.75
C GLN A 142 -5.78 28.51 -26.52
N PHE A 143 -5.25 27.42 -25.96
CA PHE A 143 -4.29 26.57 -26.69
C PHE A 143 -4.71 25.10 -26.57
N SER A 144 -4.25 24.26 -27.51
CA SER A 144 -4.37 22.81 -27.41
C SER A 144 -3.01 22.12 -27.55
N CYS A 145 -2.79 21.06 -26.76
CA CYS A 145 -1.56 20.28 -26.79
C CYS A 145 -1.79 18.92 -27.44
N VAL A 146 -0.98 18.60 -28.46
CA VAL A 146 -0.87 17.26 -29.01
C VAL A 146 0.25 16.53 -28.28
N CYS A 147 -0.11 15.55 -27.45
CA CYS A 147 0.85 14.85 -26.60
C CYS A 147 1.62 13.75 -27.33
N ALA A 148 2.91 13.61 -26.99
CA ALA A 148 3.72 12.49 -27.41
C ALA A 148 3.20 11.15 -26.82
N LYS A 149 3.56 10.04 -27.46
CA LYS A 149 3.15 8.69 -27.03
C LYS A 149 3.50 8.48 -25.54
N GLY A 150 2.52 8.02 -24.75
CA GLY A 150 2.67 7.80 -23.31
C GLY A 150 2.36 9.00 -22.43
N TRP A 151 1.86 10.11 -22.99
CA TRP A 151 1.47 11.31 -22.24
C TRP A 151 0.03 11.75 -22.56
N ALA A 152 -0.65 12.31 -21.56
CA ALA A 152 -2.03 12.80 -21.61
C ALA A 152 -2.23 14.01 -20.68
N GLY A 153 -3.42 14.61 -20.75
CA GLY A 153 -3.78 15.83 -20.02
C GLY A 153 -3.70 17.08 -20.88
N ALA A 154 -4.29 18.18 -20.40
CA ALA A 154 -4.39 19.43 -21.15
C ALA A 154 -3.03 20.04 -21.54
N THR A 155 -1.99 19.79 -20.74
CA THR A 155 -0.61 20.24 -21.00
C THR A 155 0.38 19.07 -21.10
N CYS A 156 -0.10 17.86 -21.38
CA CYS A 156 0.72 16.63 -21.41
C CYS A 156 1.45 16.32 -20.10
N GLN A 157 0.88 16.75 -18.96
CA GLN A 157 1.46 16.61 -17.63
C GLN A 157 1.25 15.22 -17.01
N MET A 158 0.36 14.40 -17.57
CA MET A 158 0.04 13.07 -17.05
C MET A 158 0.69 12.00 -17.91
N HIS A 159 1.24 10.96 -17.29
CA HIS A 159 1.68 9.78 -18.03
C HIS A 159 0.44 8.98 -18.46
N SER A 160 0.21 8.84 -19.77
CA SER A 160 -0.87 8.05 -20.35
C SER A 160 -0.46 6.58 -20.37
N MET A 161 -0.80 5.85 -19.31
CA MET A 161 -0.70 4.39 -19.24
C MET A 161 -1.91 3.72 -19.91
N ASN A 162 -2.18 4.02 -21.18
CA ASN A 162 -3.18 3.32 -21.98
C ASN A 162 -2.62 2.08 -22.70
N THR A 163 -1.36 1.73 -22.43
CA THR A 163 -0.84 0.38 -22.66
C THR A 163 -0.33 -0.15 -21.33
N ASP A 164 -1.15 -1.00 -20.70
CA ASP A 164 -0.74 -1.78 -19.55
C ASP A 164 0.44 -2.67 -19.94
N THR A 165 1.49 -2.70 -19.11
CA THR A 165 2.59 -3.65 -19.31
C THR A 165 2.21 -4.93 -18.59
N TYR A 166 2.39 -6.08 -19.24
CA TYR A 166 2.06 -7.38 -18.62
C TYR A 166 3.26 -7.91 -17.83
N GLU A 167 3.60 -7.28 -16.70
CA GLU A 167 4.82 -7.61 -15.95
C GLU A 167 4.84 -9.07 -15.47
N CYS A 168 3.68 -9.64 -15.13
CA CYS A 168 3.61 -11.03 -14.71
C CYS A 168 4.03 -12.00 -15.82
N GLU A 169 3.68 -11.73 -17.07
CA GLU A 169 4.08 -12.57 -18.20
C GLU A 169 5.56 -12.39 -18.53
N LEU A 170 6.01 -11.13 -18.54
CA LEU A 170 7.37 -10.78 -18.97
C LEU A 170 8.44 -11.12 -17.91
N PHE A 171 8.14 -10.92 -16.63
CA PHE A 171 9.15 -10.93 -15.56
C PHE A 171 8.83 -11.88 -14.38
N HIS A 172 7.63 -12.44 -14.28
CA HIS A 172 7.33 -13.48 -13.27
C HIS A 172 7.33 -14.89 -13.86
N ASN A 173 6.74 -15.06 -15.05
CA ASN A 173 6.70 -16.34 -15.77
C ASN A 173 7.83 -16.47 -16.81
N GLY A 174 8.60 -15.40 -17.04
CA GLY A 174 9.69 -15.35 -17.99
C GLY A 174 11.02 -15.87 -17.47
N GLN A 175 12.05 -15.83 -18.32
CA GLN A 175 13.41 -16.27 -17.99
C GLN A 175 14.20 -15.27 -17.11
N ALA A 176 13.66 -14.05 -16.91
CA ALA A 176 14.34 -12.93 -16.26
C ALA A 176 14.24 -12.91 -14.72
N GLY A 177 13.55 -13.89 -14.11
CA GLY A 177 13.43 -14.00 -12.65
C GLY A 177 11.99 -14.22 -12.19
N ARG A 178 11.79 -14.16 -10.87
CA ARG A 178 10.48 -14.37 -10.23
C ARG A 178 10.12 -13.12 -9.42
N LEU A 179 9.23 -12.26 -9.96
CA LEU A 179 8.82 -10.99 -9.30
C LEU A 179 8.22 -11.19 -7.90
N CYS A 180 7.31 -12.16 -7.79
CA CYS A 180 6.59 -12.51 -6.57
C CYS A 180 7.06 -13.87 -6.04
N LEU A 181 7.10 -14.05 -4.73
CA LEU A 181 7.43 -15.35 -4.13
C LEU A 181 6.42 -16.43 -4.51
N HIS A 182 5.13 -16.08 -4.58
CA HIS A 182 4.07 -17.01 -4.97
C HIS A 182 3.41 -16.65 -6.31
N ALA A 183 2.28 -15.92 -6.29
CA ALA A 183 1.51 -15.59 -7.47
C ALA A 183 1.61 -14.09 -7.80
N CYS A 184 1.59 -13.79 -9.09
CA CYS A 184 1.60 -12.43 -9.64
C CYS A 184 0.24 -12.13 -10.29
N VAL A 185 -0.31 -10.96 -10.00
CA VAL A 185 -1.55 -10.47 -10.59
C VAL A 185 -1.26 -9.16 -11.32
N ASN A 186 -1.51 -9.15 -12.64
CA ASN A 186 -1.38 -7.93 -13.44
C ASN A 186 -2.48 -6.93 -13.08
N THR A 187 -2.14 -5.65 -13.05
CA THR A 187 -3.05 -4.57 -12.71
C THR A 187 -2.78 -3.39 -13.63
N ALA A 188 -3.79 -2.58 -13.96
CA ALA A 188 -3.56 -1.42 -14.81
C ALA A 188 -2.48 -0.49 -14.21
N GLY A 189 -1.34 -0.37 -14.89
CA GLY A 189 -0.19 0.43 -14.46
C GLY A 189 0.83 -0.30 -13.57
N GLY A 190 0.75 -1.63 -13.47
CA GLY A 190 1.78 -2.45 -12.81
C GLY A 190 1.33 -3.85 -12.43
N TYR A 191 1.91 -4.41 -11.36
CA TYR A 191 1.50 -5.72 -10.83
C TYR A 191 1.43 -5.69 -9.31
N ARG A 192 0.73 -6.68 -8.75
CA ARG A 192 0.76 -6.97 -7.32
C ARG A 192 0.97 -8.45 -7.08
N CYS A 193 1.64 -8.79 -5.99
CA CYS A 193 1.78 -10.17 -5.57
C CYS A 193 0.60 -10.61 -4.71
N SER A 194 0.29 -11.91 -4.77
CA SER A 194 -0.71 -12.54 -3.93
C SER A 194 -0.17 -13.85 -3.36
N CYS A 195 -0.51 -14.12 -2.11
CA CYS A 195 -0.08 -15.31 -1.38
C CYS A 195 -1.22 -16.34 -1.29
N PRO A 196 -0.88 -17.63 -1.07
CA PRO A 196 -1.87 -18.66 -0.77
C PRO A 196 -2.68 -18.33 0.49
N VAL A 197 -3.80 -19.03 0.68
CA VAL A 197 -4.58 -18.96 1.92
C VAL A 197 -3.67 -19.32 3.12
N GLY A 198 -3.80 -18.59 4.22
CA GLY A 198 -2.95 -18.73 5.41
C GLY A 198 -1.68 -17.88 5.40
N TYR A 199 -1.50 -17.02 4.38
CA TYR A 199 -0.33 -16.16 4.24
C TYR A 199 -0.71 -14.72 3.89
N ASP A 200 0.02 -13.77 4.46
CA ASP A 200 -0.03 -12.34 4.14
C ASP A 200 1.16 -11.91 3.29
N VAL A 201 0.94 -10.92 2.43
CA VAL A 201 2.02 -10.28 1.66
C VAL A 201 2.88 -9.44 2.62
N THR A 202 4.19 -9.59 2.51
CA THR A 202 5.17 -8.84 3.31
C THR A 202 5.24 -7.36 2.93
N GLN A 203 5.93 -6.54 3.73
CA GLN A 203 6.02 -5.09 3.51
C GLN A 203 6.68 -4.70 2.18
N ASP A 204 7.60 -5.52 1.67
CA ASP A 204 8.22 -5.39 0.35
C ASP A 204 7.25 -5.68 -0.82
N GLY A 205 6.04 -6.19 -0.52
CA GLY A 205 5.01 -6.45 -1.50
C GLY A 205 5.26 -7.68 -2.38
N ARG A 206 6.31 -8.48 -2.09
CA ARG A 206 6.75 -9.59 -2.95
C ARG A 206 6.74 -10.95 -2.27
N SER A 207 7.03 -11.00 -0.97
CA SER A 207 7.16 -12.24 -0.22
C SER A 207 5.88 -12.59 0.53
N CYS A 208 5.79 -13.84 0.98
CA CYS A 208 4.65 -14.36 1.73
C CYS A 208 5.08 -14.72 3.15
N ARG A 209 4.35 -14.21 4.14
CA ARG A 209 4.55 -14.51 5.55
C ARG A 209 3.34 -15.24 6.09
N ASP A 210 3.62 -16.31 6.82
CA ASP A 210 2.61 -17.10 7.53
C ASP A 210 1.76 -16.24 8.47
N ILE A 211 0.45 -16.48 8.49
CA ILE A 211 -0.47 -15.85 9.43
C ILE A 211 -0.49 -16.71 10.68
N ASP A 212 -0.04 -16.18 11.82
CA ASP A 212 -0.15 -16.90 13.08
C ASP A 212 -1.58 -16.82 13.63
N GLU A 213 -2.43 -17.80 13.30
CA GLU A 213 -3.83 -17.80 13.74
C GLU A 213 -3.97 -18.04 15.25
N CYS A 214 -2.96 -18.64 15.88
CA CYS A 214 -2.92 -18.84 17.33
C CYS A 214 -2.64 -17.51 18.07
N ALA A 215 -1.71 -16.69 17.57
CA ALA A 215 -1.40 -15.39 18.15
C ALA A 215 -2.47 -14.33 17.82
N THR A 216 -3.01 -14.35 16.60
CA THR A 216 -4.01 -13.39 16.14
C THR A 216 -5.45 -13.74 16.55
N ARG A 217 -5.66 -14.88 17.23
CA ARG A 217 -6.97 -15.41 17.64
C ARG A 217 -7.94 -15.62 16.46
N GLN A 218 -7.40 -15.99 15.30
CA GLN A 218 -8.17 -16.37 14.11
C GLN A 218 -8.43 -17.89 14.03
N ASN A 219 -8.01 -18.65 15.06
CA ASN A 219 -8.27 -20.07 15.18
C ASN A 219 -9.69 -20.36 15.72
N ASN A 220 -10.18 -21.57 15.46
CA ASN A 220 -11.47 -22.07 15.94
C ASN A 220 -11.32 -23.18 17.01
N CYS A 221 -10.21 -23.18 17.76
CA CYS A 221 -9.97 -24.19 18.79
C CYS A 221 -10.90 -24.01 20.00
N THR A 222 -11.35 -25.11 20.58
CA THR A 222 -12.14 -25.08 21.82
C THR A 222 -11.25 -24.83 23.05
N ASN A 223 -11.83 -24.41 24.18
CA ASN A 223 -11.08 -24.10 25.40
C ASN A 223 -10.25 -25.28 25.97
N ASP A 224 -10.63 -26.51 25.64
CA ASP A 224 -9.93 -27.74 26.04
C ASP A 224 -8.85 -28.19 25.04
N GLN A 225 -8.76 -27.52 23.88
CA GLN A 225 -7.76 -27.76 22.85
C GLN A 225 -6.64 -26.73 22.93
N MET A 226 -5.46 -27.14 22.51
CA MET A 226 -4.35 -26.22 22.27
C MET A 226 -4.25 -25.89 20.79
N CYS A 227 -4.08 -24.60 20.48
CA CYS A 227 -3.74 -24.13 19.14
C CYS A 227 -2.24 -24.28 18.88
N ILE A 228 -1.88 -24.98 17.81
CA ILE A 228 -0.51 -25.07 17.28
C ILE A 228 -0.48 -24.37 15.94
N ASN A 229 0.33 -23.30 15.84
CA ASN A 229 0.52 -22.62 14.57
C ASN A 229 1.32 -23.52 13.62
N THR A 230 0.85 -23.66 12.39
CA THR A 230 1.51 -24.43 11.33
C THR A 230 1.70 -23.53 10.12
N TYR A 231 2.59 -23.90 9.20
CA TYR A 231 2.74 -23.10 7.99
C TYR A 231 1.49 -23.23 7.13
N GLY A 232 0.81 -22.10 6.91
CA GLY A 232 -0.39 -21.96 6.09
C GLY A 232 -1.69 -22.25 6.83
N GLY A 233 -1.65 -22.36 8.17
CA GLY A 233 -2.83 -22.64 8.97
C GLY A 233 -2.50 -23.02 10.41
N PHE A 234 -3.45 -23.61 11.12
CA PHE A 234 -3.26 -24.05 12.49
C PHE A 234 -3.84 -25.45 12.73
N GLN A 235 -3.41 -26.07 13.82
CA GLN A 235 -3.91 -27.35 14.29
C GLN A 235 -4.41 -27.24 15.73
N CYS A 236 -5.65 -27.65 15.98
CA CYS A 236 -6.20 -27.75 17.33
C CYS A 236 -5.98 -29.15 17.88
N VAL A 237 -5.05 -29.28 18.82
CA VAL A 237 -4.68 -30.57 19.41
C VAL A 237 -5.23 -30.71 20.82
N ARG A 238 -5.87 -31.85 21.09
CA ARG A 238 -6.24 -32.27 22.45
C ARG A 238 -5.23 -33.30 22.94
N VAL A 239 -4.67 -33.05 24.12
CA VAL A 239 -3.79 -34.00 24.82
C VAL A 239 -4.59 -34.71 25.91
N ASP A 240 -4.82 -35.99 25.68
CA ASP A 240 -5.41 -36.93 26.62
C ASP A 240 -4.32 -37.81 27.25
N CYS A 241 -4.42 -38.04 28.56
CA CYS A 241 -3.47 -38.91 29.25
C CYS A 241 -3.69 -40.39 28.86
N PRO A 242 -2.61 -41.17 28.68
CA PRO A 242 -2.72 -42.54 28.20
C PRO A 242 -3.41 -43.43 29.24
N LYS A 243 -4.25 -44.35 28.74
CA LYS A 243 -4.93 -45.36 29.55
C LYS A 243 -4.08 -46.64 29.56
N ILE A 244 -3.32 -46.85 30.62
CA ILE A 244 -2.45 -48.02 30.78
C ILE A 244 -3.06 -48.94 31.84
N PRO A 245 -3.11 -50.27 31.61
CA PRO A 245 -3.53 -51.21 32.63
C PRO A 245 -2.68 -51.04 33.91
N ASN A 246 -3.32 -51.01 35.07
CA ASN A 246 -2.67 -50.90 36.38
C ASN A 246 -1.95 -49.57 36.68
N ALA A 247 -2.04 -48.55 35.81
CA ALA A 247 -1.48 -47.22 36.09
C ALA A 247 -2.41 -46.10 35.59
N THR A 248 -2.71 -45.15 36.47
CA THR A 248 -3.52 -43.96 36.13
C THR A 248 -2.64 -42.71 36.05
N TYR A 249 -3.02 -41.79 35.17
CA TYR A 249 -2.27 -40.57 34.91
C TYR A 249 -3.15 -39.34 35.09
N VAL A 250 -2.56 -38.27 35.61
CA VAL A 250 -3.19 -36.95 35.75
C VAL A 250 -2.48 -35.94 34.86
N LYS A 251 -3.26 -35.03 34.28
CA LYS A 251 -2.74 -33.94 33.44
C LYS A 251 -2.17 -32.85 34.35
N THR A 252 -0.86 -32.68 34.32
CA THR A 252 -0.14 -31.66 35.12
C THR A 252 0.13 -30.39 34.33
N SER A 253 0.11 -30.47 33.01
CA SER A 253 0.16 -29.31 32.11
C SER A 253 -0.60 -29.63 30.82
N PRO A 254 -0.87 -28.64 29.94
CA PRO A 254 -1.50 -28.87 28.65
C PRO A 254 -0.83 -29.96 27.81
N MET A 255 0.47 -30.20 28.02
CA MET A 255 1.32 -31.13 27.26
C MET A 255 1.88 -32.27 28.09
N ARG A 256 1.51 -32.40 29.37
CA ARG A 256 2.19 -33.35 30.27
C ARG A 256 1.22 -34.09 31.16
N CYS A 257 1.44 -35.39 31.24
CA CYS A 257 0.75 -36.30 32.13
C CYS A 257 1.76 -36.96 33.07
N GLU A 258 1.45 -36.97 34.37
CA GLU A 258 2.23 -37.67 35.38
C GLU A 258 1.45 -38.86 35.94
N ARG A 259 2.16 -39.94 36.24
CA ARG A 259 1.58 -41.13 36.85
C ARG A 259 1.18 -40.81 38.29
N ASN A 260 -0.04 -41.19 38.67
CA ASN A 260 -0.46 -41.14 40.06
C ASN A 260 0.38 -42.09 40.93
N PRO A 261 0.47 -41.85 42.26
CA PRO A 261 1.16 -42.76 43.17
C PRO A 261 0.68 -44.21 43.03
N CYS A 262 1.62 -45.14 42.97
CA CYS A 262 1.33 -46.56 42.85
C CYS A 262 1.09 -47.19 44.22
N PRO A 263 0.14 -48.14 44.35
CA PRO A 263 0.04 -48.99 45.54
C PRO A 263 1.35 -49.76 45.77
N VAL A 264 1.72 -49.98 47.04
CA VAL A 264 3.03 -50.53 47.45
C VAL A 264 3.34 -51.88 46.77
N ASP A 265 2.33 -52.74 46.59
CA ASP A 265 2.50 -54.09 46.04
C ASP A 265 2.24 -54.18 44.52
N ASN A 266 1.88 -53.07 43.87
CA ASN A 266 1.56 -53.09 42.45
C ASN A 266 2.80 -52.87 41.58
N LYS A 267 3.57 -53.96 41.38
CA LYS A 267 4.77 -53.95 40.54
C LYS A 267 4.48 -53.55 39.09
N ALA A 268 3.30 -53.86 38.56
CA ALA A 268 2.91 -53.45 37.22
C ALA A 268 2.77 -51.92 37.11
N CYS A 269 2.23 -51.26 38.14
CA CYS A 269 2.15 -49.80 38.22
C CYS A 269 3.52 -49.16 38.32
N SER A 270 4.40 -49.68 39.20
CA SER A 270 5.73 -49.08 39.41
C SER A 270 6.65 -49.23 38.20
N GLN A 271 6.40 -50.22 37.33
CA GLN A 271 7.08 -50.39 36.05
C GLN A 271 6.47 -49.57 34.89
N ALA A 272 5.27 -49.01 35.07
CA ALA A 272 4.68 -48.13 34.07
C ALA A 272 5.46 -46.80 33.97
N PRO A 273 5.42 -46.07 32.84
CA PRO A 273 6.12 -44.80 32.71
C PRO A 273 5.73 -43.76 33.78
N ASN A 274 6.70 -43.00 34.28
CA ASN A 274 6.49 -41.96 35.28
C ASN A 274 5.75 -40.75 34.69
N SER A 275 6.05 -40.38 33.46
CA SER A 275 5.37 -39.29 32.78
C SER A 275 5.36 -39.45 31.27
N PHE A 276 4.37 -38.81 30.65
CA PHE A 276 4.25 -38.61 29.21
C PHE A 276 4.28 -37.12 28.91
N SER A 277 5.18 -36.70 28.02
CA SER A 277 5.26 -35.33 27.52
C SER A 277 4.97 -35.31 26.03
N TYR A 278 4.16 -34.36 25.58
CA TYR A 278 3.75 -34.19 24.19
C TYR A 278 4.35 -32.90 23.64
N HIS A 279 5.02 -32.97 22.50
CA HIS A 279 5.70 -31.84 21.88
C HIS A 279 5.27 -31.75 20.42
N TYR A 280 4.93 -30.54 19.99
CA TYR A 280 4.45 -30.26 18.65
C TYR A 280 5.32 -29.18 18.02
N LEU A 281 5.76 -29.40 16.79
CA LEU A 281 6.62 -28.47 16.08
C LEU A 281 6.18 -28.31 14.63
N ALA A 282 6.18 -27.08 14.15
CA ALA A 282 6.00 -26.78 12.73
C ALA A 282 7.37 -26.43 12.12
N VAL A 283 7.69 -27.08 11.00
CA VAL A 283 8.96 -26.91 10.30
C VAL A 283 8.71 -26.80 8.79
N VAL A 284 9.64 -26.15 8.09
CA VAL A 284 9.59 -25.98 6.63
C VAL A 284 9.87 -27.30 5.89
N SER A 285 9.41 -27.42 4.65
CA SER A 285 9.85 -28.50 3.75
C SER A 285 11.37 -28.49 3.58
N ASN A 286 11.93 -29.62 3.14
CA ASN A 286 13.36 -29.82 2.87
C ASN A 286 14.23 -30.00 4.13
N LEU A 287 13.72 -30.80 5.06
CA LEU A 287 14.57 -31.31 6.13
C LEU A 287 15.63 -32.25 5.55
N SER A 288 16.88 -31.78 5.53
CA SER A 288 18.03 -32.60 5.16
C SER A 288 18.41 -33.55 6.29
N ALA A 289 18.76 -34.79 5.92
CA ALA A 289 19.27 -35.81 6.83
C ALA A 289 20.69 -36.22 6.41
N PRO A 290 21.60 -36.53 7.35
CA PRO A 290 21.36 -36.64 8.79
C PRO A 290 21.38 -35.29 9.51
N ARG A 291 20.42 -35.06 10.42
CA ARG A 291 20.35 -33.84 11.23
C ARG A 291 19.84 -34.13 12.65
N VAL A 292 20.44 -33.48 13.64
CA VAL A 292 19.95 -33.51 15.03
C VAL A 292 18.71 -32.64 15.10
N MET A 293 17.56 -33.25 15.41
CA MET A 293 16.28 -32.56 15.48
C MET A 293 15.95 -32.14 16.90
N PHE A 294 16.17 -33.03 17.87
CA PHE A 294 15.87 -32.76 19.28
C PHE A 294 16.99 -33.20 20.18
N ARG A 295 17.17 -32.46 21.27
CA ARG A 295 17.92 -32.89 22.44
C ARG A 295 16.93 -33.08 23.57
N VAL A 296 16.88 -34.29 24.12
CA VAL A 296 16.14 -34.61 25.33
C VAL A 296 17.14 -34.62 26.47
N SER A 297 16.93 -33.78 27.48
CA SER A 297 17.80 -33.66 28.65
C SER A 297 17.06 -34.03 29.93
N ALA A 298 17.78 -34.61 30.88
CA ALA A 298 17.31 -34.74 32.25
C ALA A 298 17.73 -33.50 33.07
N LEU A 299 16.80 -32.94 33.85
CA LEU A 299 17.03 -31.75 34.70
C LEU A 299 17.91 -32.03 35.94
N ARG A 300 18.12 -33.29 36.30
CA ARG A 300 18.85 -33.72 37.49
C ARG A 300 19.94 -34.72 37.10
N GLN A 301 20.99 -34.86 37.92
CA GLN A 301 21.88 -36.01 37.84
C GLN A 301 21.09 -37.25 38.28
N MET A 302 20.49 -37.92 37.29
CA MET A 302 19.54 -39.02 37.43
C MET A 302 20.28 -40.35 37.21
N GLY A 303 20.59 -41.08 38.29
CA GLY A 303 21.28 -42.37 38.26
C GLY A 303 22.66 -42.37 37.55
N ASP A 304 23.31 -43.53 37.53
CA ASP A 304 24.63 -43.69 36.88
C ASP A 304 24.51 -43.82 35.36
N THR A 305 23.34 -44.20 34.83
CA THR A 305 23.14 -44.44 33.38
C THR A 305 21.73 -44.10 32.90
N LEU A 306 21.62 -43.15 31.96
CA LEU A 306 20.44 -42.96 31.12
C LEU A 306 20.52 -43.82 29.86
N ARG A 307 19.39 -44.41 29.47
CA ARG A 307 19.20 -45.09 28.18
C ARG A 307 18.12 -44.39 27.38
N PHE A 308 18.38 -44.19 26.10
CA PHE A 308 17.43 -43.63 25.17
C PHE A 308 17.06 -44.67 24.13
N SER A 309 15.77 -44.79 23.81
CA SER A 309 15.29 -45.66 22.74
C SER A 309 14.14 -45.03 21.98
N LEU A 310 14.04 -45.38 20.70
CA LEU A 310 12.92 -44.96 19.86
C LEU A 310 11.81 -46.01 19.96
N LEU A 311 10.70 -45.60 20.56
CA LEU A 311 9.44 -46.32 20.59
C LEU A 311 8.64 -45.97 19.32
N GLY A 312 7.96 -46.95 18.75
CA GLY A 312 7.13 -46.76 17.56
C GLY A 312 7.31 -47.82 16.49
N GLY A 313 6.39 -47.80 15.52
CA GLY A 313 6.32 -48.75 14.41
C GLY A 313 7.36 -48.49 13.30
N ARG A 314 7.24 -49.23 12.19
CA ARG A 314 8.16 -49.15 11.05
C ARG A 314 8.30 -47.73 10.48
N GLN A 315 7.24 -46.90 10.55
CA GLN A 315 7.26 -45.51 10.07
C GLN A 315 8.19 -44.59 10.87
N ALA A 316 8.13 -44.61 12.21
CA ALA A 316 9.03 -43.80 13.04
C ALA A 316 10.50 -44.18 12.84
N ARG A 317 10.78 -45.49 12.77
CA ARG A 317 12.14 -46.03 12.55
C ARG A 317 12.69 -45.79 11.13
N ARG A 318 11.83 -45.44 10.17
CA ARG A 318 12.25 -45.05 8.81
C ARG A 318 12.89 -43.67 8.79
N HIS A 319 12.36 -42.75 9.58
CA HIS A 319 12.78 -41.34 9.56
C HIS A 319 13.68 -40.96 10.73
N PHE A 320 13.59 -41.66 11.85
CA PHE A 320 14.29 -41.26 13.06
C PHE A 320 15.18 -42.35 13.66
N THR A 321 16.27 -41.90 14.28
CA THR A 321 17.08 -42.70 15.21
C THR A 321 17.33 -41.90 16.47
N VAL A 322 17.64 -42.58 17.56
CA VAL A 322 17.99 -41.94 18.84
C VAL A 322 19.37 -42.37 19.26
N GLN A 323 20.22 -41.41 19.60
CA GLN A 323 21.58 -41.64 20.06
C GLN A 323 21.85 -40.90 21.37
N ARG A 324 22.66 -41.49 22.25
CA ARG A 324 23.16 -40.81 23.45
C ARG A 324 24.22 -39.79 23.05
N SER A 325 24.06 -38.54 23.48
CA SER A 325 25.01 -37.45 23.22
C SER A 325 26.00 -37.29 24.36
N ASP A 326 25.52 -37.27 25.60
CA ASP A 326 26.36 -37.23 26.80
C ASP A 326 25.71 -38.03 27.95
N ARG A 327 26.17 -37.81 29.20
CA ARG A 327 25.64 -38.54 30.35
C ARG A 327 24.16 -38.28 30.61
N LEU A 328 23.68 -37.07 30.34
CA LEU A 328 22.37 -36.53 30.67
C LEU A 328 21.48 -36.23 29.46
N THR A 329 22.03 -36.29 28.24
CA THR A 329 21.33 -35.92 27.01
C THR A 329 21.28 -37.04 25.97
N GLY A 330 20.11 -37.16 25.34
CA GLY A 330 19.85 -37.98 24.16
C GLY A 330 19.47 -37.09 22.98
N GLN A 331 19.81 -37.52 21.78
CA GLN A 331 19.51 -36.81 20.53
C GLN A 331 18.58 -37.64 19.67
N LEU A 332 17.46 -37.04 19.23
CA LEU A 332 16.62 -37.58 18.17
C LEU A 332 17.16 -37.04 16.85
N MET A 333 17.62 -37.93 15.98
CA MET A 333 18.19 -37.61 14.68
C MET A 333 17.22 -37.98 13.57
N LEU A 334 17.07 -37.08 12.60
CA LEU A 334 16.46 -37.39 11.33
C LEU A 334 17.50 -38.10 10.46
N VAL A 335 17.20 -39.31 10.00
CA VAL A 335 18.11 -40.16 9.20
C VAL A 335 17.70 -40.30 7.75
N SER A 336 16.48 -39.89 7.38
CA SER A 336 16.07 -39.80 5.99
C SER A 336 15.41 -38.45 5.72
N PRO A 337 15.65 -37.85 4.54
CA PRO A 337 15.08 -36.56 4.20
C PRO A 337 13.56 -36.64 4.13
N VAL A 338 12.90 -35.51 4.41
CA VAL A 338 11.44 -35.42 4.43
C VAL A 338 11.00 -34.26 3.56
N GLN A 339 10.16 -34.58 2.58
CA GLN A 339 9.42 -33.59 1.79
C GLN A 339 8.04 -33.42 2.40
N GLY A 340 7.59 -32.17 2.52
CA GLY A 340 6.22 -31.89 2.93
C GLY A 340 5.24 -31.96 1.75
N PRO A 341 3.92 -31.92 2.02
CA PRO A 341 3.32 -31.85 3.34
C PRO A 341 3.36 -33.22 4.05
N ALA A 342 3.84 -33.26 5.30
CA ALA A 342 3.93 -34.51 6.05
C ALA A 342 3.77 -34.28 7.56
N THR A 343 3.14 -35.24 8.25
CA THR A 343 3.11 -35.30 9.71
C THR A 343 3.95 -36.49 10.16
N LEU A 344 4.94 -36.22 10.99
CA LEU A 344 5.84 -37.24 11.54
C LEU A 344 5.65 -37.35 13.04
N GLU A 345 5.66 -38.58 13.53
CA GLU A 345 5.57 -38.87 14.95
C GLU A 345 6.75 -39.75 15.40
N ALA A 346 7.33 -39.38 16.53
CA ALA A 346 8.38 -40.14 17.19
C ALA A 346 8.08 -40.23 18.69
N GLU A 347 8.12 -41.43 19.24
CA GLU A 347 8.06 -41.62 20.69
C GLU A 347 9.45 -41.97 21.20
N VAL A 348 10.00 -41.13 22.08
CA VAL A 348 11.32 -41.35 22.66
C VAL A 348 11.15 -41.80 24.10
N GLU A 349 11.69 -42.96 24.42
CA GLU A 349 11.82 -43.43 25.79
C GLU A 349 13.15 -43.01 26.37
N MET A 350 13.10 -42.40 27.55
CA MET A 350 14.24 -42.22 28.44
C MET A 350 14.05 -43.11 29.66
N SER A 351 14.97 -44.04 29.85
CA SER A 351 15.01 -44.96 30.98
C SER A 351 16.15 -44.60 31.92
N GLU A 352 15.82 -44.38 33.19
CA GLU A 352 16.74 -44.05 34.27
C GLU A 352 17.12 -45.33 35.03
N LEU A 353 18.43 -45.55 35.20
CA LEU A 353 18.96 -46.68 35.95
C LEU A 353 20.01 -46.26 36.98
N GLU A 354 19.89 -46.81 38.18
CA GLU A 354 20.89 -46.71 39.25
C GLU A 354 21.38 -48.12 39.59
N ARG A 355 22.70 -48.37 39.50
CA ARG A 355 23.29 -49.71 39.72
C ARG A 355 22.58 -50.85 38.96
N ARG A 356 22.13 -50.58 37.72
CA ARG A 356 21.33 -51.47 36.84
C ARG A 356 19.89 -51.73 37.29
N VAL A 357 19.40 -51.09 38.35
CA VAL A 357 18.00 -51.10 38.77
C VAL A 357 17.26 -49.97 38.06
N HIS A 358 16.09 -50.26 37.51
CA HIS A 358 15.26 -49.27 36.83
C HIS A 358 14.55 -48.37 37.85
N LEU A 359 14.81 -47.06 37.79
CA LEU A 359 14.20 -46.07 38.69
C LEU A 359 12.96 -45.42 38.09
N GLY A 360 12.94 -45.23 36.77
CA GLY A 360 11.84 -44.57 36.11
C GLY A 360 11.97 -44.57 34.59
N LYS A 361 10.83 -44.45 33.94
CA LYS A 361 10.70 -44.37 32.49
C LYS A 361 9.92 -43.13 32.10
N TYR A 362 10.46 -42.33 31.21
CA TYR A 362 9.84 -41.10 30.74
C TYR A 362 9.61 -41.24 29.24
N ILE A 363 8.42 -40.91 28.78
CA ILE A 363 8.06 -40.98 27.36
C ILE A 363 7.81 -39.58 26.85
N THR A 364 8.50 -39.24 25.78
CA THR A 364 8.35 -37.97 25.06
C THR A 364 7.81 -38.28 23.67
N LYS A 365 6.60 -37.82 23.38
CA LYS A 365 6.00 -37.89 22.04
C LYS A 365 6.28 -36.59 21.31
N VAL A 366 6.93 -36.69 20.16
CA VAL A 366 7.24 -35.54 19.30
C VAL A 366 6.45 -35.68 18.01
N THR A 367 5.57 -34.72 17.76
CA THR A 367 4.79 -34.60 16.53
C THR A 367 5.34 -33.43 15.74
N MET A 368 5.68 -33.65 14.48
CA MET A 368 6.21 -32.63 13.59
C MET A 368 5.29 -32.45 12.40
N PHE A 369 4.91 -31.20 12.14
CA PHE A 369 4.18 -30.78 10.95
C PHE A 369 5.19 -30.18 9.97
N VAL A 370 5.37 -30.84 8.84
CA VAL A 370 6.27 -30.42 7.77
C VAL A 370 5.45 -29.72 6.69
N SER A 371 5.70 -28.43 6.49
CA SER A 371 5.10 -27.63 5.43
C SER A 371 5.46 -28.16 4.05
N GLN A 372 4.62 -27.95 3.05
CA GLN A 372 4.93 -28.20 1.64
C GLN A 372 5.74 -27.08 0.97
N TYR A 373 5.84 -25.93 1.62
CA TYR A 373 6.49 -24.73 1.08
C TYR A 373 7.76 -24.40 1.86
N GLU A 374 8.85 -24.16 1.13
CA GLU A 374 10.03 -23.42 1.62
C GLU A 374 9.74 -21.95 1.38
N PHE A 375 9.63 -21.14 2.43
CA PHE A 375 9.56 -19.69 2.31
C PHE A 375 10.88 -19.07 2.75
#